data_AF-R9ITM0-F1
#
_entry.id   AF-R9ITM0-F1
#
_cell.length_a   1.000
_cell.length_b   1.000
_cell.length_c   1.000
_cell.angle_alpha   90.00
_cell.angle_beta   90.00
_cell.angle_gamma   90.00
#
_symmetry.space_group_name_H-M   'P 1'
#
loop_
_entity.id
_entity.type
_entity.pdbx_description
1 polymer ?
#
loop_
_entity_poly.entity_id
_entity_poly.type
_entity_poly.pdbx_seq_one_letter_code
_entity_poly.pdbx_strand_id
1 'polypeptide(L)'
;MNITARTALNLIPLDLGSQPVFLCIDDTIVPKSGKKFEDVSKLFDHAAHNGSNYLNGHCFVSIMLCVPVWNQNRIRYVSLPLGYRMWLGSESKLKLAASMVRQAMPEQLQIFCAWQEKSPLNRTGSDLMQLHGAEP
;
A
#
# COMPACT_ATOMS: atom_id res chain seq x y z
N MET A 1 -8.48 -8.41 5.92
CA MET A 1 -8.12 -7.06 5.44
C MET A 1 -9.37 -6.26 5.05
N ASN A 2 -10.30 -6.81 4.25
CA ASN A 2 -11.56 -6.15 3.87
C ASN A 2 -12.42 -5.62 5.04
N ILE A 3 -12.63 -6.39 6.12
CA ILE A 3 -13.42 -5.93 7.29
C ILE A 3 -12.82 -4.67 7.92
N THR A 4 -11.50 -4.64 8.10
CA THR A 4 -10.77 -3.48 8.64
C THR A 4 -10.92 -2.26 7.72
N ALA A 5 -10.77 -2.45 6.40
CA ALA A 5 -10.94 -1.37 5.43
C ALA A 5 -12.37 -0.80 5.45
N ARG A 6 -13.39 -1.67 5.44
CA ARG A 6 -14.80 -1.24 5.55
C ARG A 6 -15.08 -0.49 6.86
N THR A 7 -14.56 -0.99 7.96
CA THR A 7 -14.71 -0.35 9.27
C THR A 7 -14.08 1.05 9.26
N ALA A 8 -12.87 1.19 8.71
CA ALA A 8 -12.18 2.46 8.60
C ALA A 8 -12.96 3.49 7.77
N LEU A 9 -13.54 3.06 6.64
CA LEU A 9 -14.33 3.93 5.77
C LEU A 9 -15.63 4.38 6.42
N ASN A 10 -16.31 3.48 7.15
CA ASN A 10 -17.54 3.81 7.86
C ASN A 10 -17.32 4.75 9.06
N LEU A 11 -16.07 4.91 9.50
CA LEU A 11 -15.70 5.85 10.57
C LEU A 11 -15.35 7.25 10.05
N ILE A 12 -15.34 7.47 8.73
CA ILE A 12 -15.13 8.80 8.16
C ILE A 12 -16.31 9.71 8.54
N PRO A 13 -16.07 10.87 9.15
CA PRO A 13 -17.12 11.85 9.44
C PRO A 13 -17.92 12.21 8.18
N LEU A 14 -19.24 12.30 8.28
CA LEU A 14 -20.13 12.53 7.12
C LEU A 14 -19.78 13.81 6.35
N ASP A 15 -19.37 14.86 7.06
CA ASP A 15 -18.93 16.14 6.50
C ASP A 15 -17.57 16.07 5.78
N LEU A 16 -16.80 15.00 5.99
CA LEU A 16 -15.57 14.67 5.29
C LEU A 16 -15.77 13.65 4.16
N GLY A 17 -17.01 13.23 3.86
CA GLY A 17 -17.29 12.22 2.84
C GLY A 17 -16.84 12.56 1.41
N SER A 18 -16.61 13.85 1.13
CA SER A 18 -16.06 14.32 -0.16
C SER A 18 -14.53 14.34 -0.21
N GLN A 19 -13.85 14.15 0.93
CA GLN A 19 -12.40 14.12 0.98
C GLN A 19 -11.88 12.79 0.41
N PRO A 20 -10.72 12.81 -0.27
CA PRO A 20 -10.14 11.60 -0.82
C PRO A 20 -9.72 10.63 0.29
N VAL A 21 -9.69 9.33 -0.04
CA VAL A 21 -9.05 8.30 0.78
C VAL A 21 -7.83 7.80 0.02
N PHE A 22 -6.71 7.63 0.70
CA PHE A 22 -5.47 7.18 0.05
C PHE A 22 -5.17 5.73 0.38
N LEU A 23 -4.75 4.96 -0.62
CA LEU A 23 -4.16 3.63 -0.40
C LEU A 23 -2.65 3.75 -0.56
N CYS A 24 -1.93 3.64 0.55
CA CYS A 24 -0.49 3.62 0.54
C CYS A 24 0.00 2.17 0.43
N ILE A 25 0.86 1.90 -0.54
CA ILE A 25 1.57 0.64 -0.68
C ILE A 25 3.04 0.97 -0.56
N ASP A 26 3.73 0.29 0.33
CA ASP A 26 5.16 0.49 0.57
C ASP A 26 5.88 -0.84 0.67
N ASP A 27 7.10 -0.93 0.14
CA ASP A 27 7.98 -2.06 0.33
C ASP A 27 9.13 -1.72 1.27
N THR A 28 9.03 -2.19 2.51
CA THR A 28 10.02 -1.91 3.54
C THR A 28 11.09 -3.00 3.57
N ILE A 29 12.35 -2.61 3.46
CA ILE A 29 13.50 -3.51 3.58
C ILE A 29 13.96 -3.55 5.03
N VAL A 30 14.07 -4.77 5.59
CA VAL A 30 14.65 -5.03 6.91
C VAL A 30 16.02 -5.68 6.70
N PRO A 31 17.13 -4.95 6.88
CA PRO A 31 18.46 -5.48 6.68
C PRO A 31 18.78 -6.61 7.66
N LYS A 32 19.53 -7.61 7.19
CA LYS A 32 19.98 -8.77 7.97
C LYS A 32 21.48 -8.93 7.86
N SER A 33 22.16 -8.96 9.00
CA SER A 33 23.58 -9.28 9.11
C SER A 33 23.76 -10.76 9.47
N GLY A 34 24.35 -11.55 8.58
CA GLY A 34 24.63 -12.98 8.80
C GLY A 34 24.15 -13.88 7.66
N LYS A 35 24.33 -15.20 7.81
CA LYS A 35 24.06 -16.20 6.75
C LYS A 35 22.92 -17.19 7.07
N LYS A 36 22.23 -17.03 8.21
CA LYS A 36 21.29 -18.03 8.74
C LYS A 36 19.87 -17.49 8.88
N PHE A 37 19.38 -16.83 7.84
CA PHE A 37 18.01 -16.32 7.82
C PHE A 37 17.31 -16.87 6.58
N GLU A 38 16.20 -17.56 6.80
CA GLU A 38 15.31 -18.02 5.73
C GLU A 38 14.69 -16.81 5.01
N ASP A 39 14.36 -16.96 3.73
CA ASP A 39 13.71 -15.93 2.89
C ASP A 39 14.45 -14.59 2.76
N VAL A 40 15.76 -14.57 3.02
CA VAL A 40 16.59 -13.39 2.77
C VAL A 40 16.88 -13.23 1.29
N SER A 41 16.63 -12.02 0.78
CA SER A 41 16.94 -11.64 -0.59
C SER A 41 18.02 -10.57 -0.62
N LYS A 42 18.81 -10.54 -1.70
CA LYS A 42 19.69 -9.42 -2.02
C LYS A 42 18.86 -8.32 -2.67
N LEU A 43 18.62 -7.24 -1.94
CA LEU A 43 17.69 -6.19 -2.31
C LEU A 43 18.46 -4.91 -2.64
N PHE A 44 18.01 -4.18 -3.66
CA PHE A 44 18.55 -2.86 -3.95
C PHE A 44 18.04 -1.86 -2.92
N ASP A 45 18.95 -1.15 -2.26
CA ASP A 45 18.66 -0.07 -1.34
C ASP A 45 18.99 1.26 -2.01
N HIS A 46 17.94 1.98 -2.44
CA HIS A 46 18.07 3.30 -3.07
C HIS A 46 18.50 4.40 -2.08
N ALA A 47 18.40 4.16 -0.77
CA ALA A 47 18.82 5.10 0.28
C ALA A 47 20.26 4.83 0.77
N ALA A 48 20.92 3.79 0.27
CA ALA A 48 22.29 3.48 0.63
C ALA A 48 23.28 4.47 -0.02
N HIS A 49 23.95 5.27 0.79
CA HIS A 49 25.01 6.19 0.36
C HIS A 49 26.44 5.61 0.56
N ASN A 50 26.58 4.28 0.61
CA ASN A 50 27.82 3.60 1.01
C ASN A 50 28.57 2.92 -0.16
N GLY A 51 28.22 3.22 -1.42
CA GLY A 51 28.86 2.66 -2.62
C GLY A 51 28.42 1.23 -2.98
N SER A 52 27.63 0.57 -2.14
CA SER A 52 26.98 -0.72 -2.40
C SER A 52 25.47 -0.56 -2.28
N ASN A 53 24.80 -0.39 -3.41
CA ASN A 53 23.33 -0.22 -3.43
C ASN A 53 22.57 -1.52 -3.14
N TYR A 54 23.21 -2.57 -2.64
CA TYR A 54 22.56 -3.84 -2.35
C TYR A 54 22.84 -4.29 -0.92
N LEU A 55 21.80 -4.74 -0.24
CA LEU A 55 21.88 -5.33 1.08
C LEU A 55 21.09 -6.64 1.16
N ASN A 56 21.52 -7.54 2.05
CA ASN A 56 20.76 -8.74 2.37
C ASN A 56 19.67 -8.35 3.37
N GLY A 57 18.42 -8.67 3.06
CA GLY A 57 17.32 -8.35 3.96
C GLY A 57 16.05 -9.10 3.64
N HIS A 58 15.11 -8.98 4.56
CA HIS A 58 13.70 -9.30 4.29
C HIS A 58 13.05 -8.09 3.65
N CYS A 59 12.17 -8.31 2.69
CA CYS A 59 11.34 -7.25 2.16
C CYS A 59 9.90 -7.51 2.58
N PHE A 60 9.21 -6.51 3.11
CA PHE A 60 7.80 -6.59 3.42
C PHE A 60 7.03 -5.65 2.50
N VAL A 61 5.99 -6.15 1.84
CA VAL A 61 5.00 -5.32 1.18
C VAL A 61 3.92 -4.99 2.20
N SER A 62 3.63 -3.71 2.37
CA SER A 62 2.62 -3.20 3.28
C SER A 62 1.51 -2.50 2.51
N ILE A 63 0.29 -2.57 3.04
CA ILE A 63 -0.85 -1.77 2.56
C ILE A 63 -1.44 -1.02 3.74
N MET A 64 -1.64 0.27 3.57
CA MET A 64 -2.27 1.15 4.54
C MET A 64 -3.38 1.96 3.88
N LEU A 65 -4.47 2.18 4.60
CA LEU A 65 -5.55 3.09 4.20
C LEU A 65 -5.43 4.38 4.99
N CYS A 66 -5.30 5.51 4.32
CA CYS A 66 -5.25 6.81 4.97
C CYS A 66 -6.62 7.48 4.85
N VAL A 67 -7.31 7.63 5.97
CA VAL A 67 -8.65 8.21 6.04
C VAL A 67 -8.61 9.63 6.60
N PRO A 68 -9.46 10.54 6.10
CA PRO A 68 -9.54 11.91 6.58
C PRO A 68 -10.19 11.95 7.97
N VAL A 69 -9.63 12.76 8.87
CA VAL A 69 -10.14 13.01 10.22
C VAL A 69 -10.03 14.48 10.57
N TRP A 70 -10.87 14.93 11.50
CA TRP A 70 -10.72 16.23 12.13
C TRP A 70 -9.64 16.21 13.20
N ASN A 71 -8.74 17.19 13.15
CA ASN A 71 -7.78 17.46 14.22
C ASN A 71 -7.57 18.97 14.35
N GLN A 72 -7.97 19.56 15.49
CA GLN A 72 -7.84 20.99 15.78
C GLN A 72 -8.34 21.89 14.62
N ASN A 73 -9.56 21.63 14.13
CA ASN A 73 -10.20 22.32 13.00
C ASN A 73 -9.41 22.27 11.68
N ARG A 74 -8.52 21.29 11.53
CA ARG A 74 -7.84 20.98 10.26
C ARG A 74 -8.10 19.54 9.88
N ILE A 75 -8.26 19.30 8.58
CA ILE A 75 -8.32 17.95 8.03
C ILE A 75 -6.91 17.37 8.08
N ARG A 76 -6.79 16.20 8.70
CA ARG A 76 -5.56 15.39 8.75
C ARG A 76 -5.89 13.99 8.27
N TYR A 77 -4.86 13.22 7.96
CA TYR A 77 -5.01 11.84 7.52
C TYR A 77 -4.41 10.89 8.55
N VAL A 78 -5.18 9.88 8.93
CA VAL A 78 -4.71 8.79 9.79
C VAL A 78 -4.50 7.56 8.94
N SER A 79 -3.27 7.04 8.94
CA SER A 79 -2.89 5.81 8.24
C SER A 79 -3.24 4.58 9.08
N LEU A 80 -4.05 3.70 8.52
CA LEU A 80 -4.50 2.46 9.13
C LEU A 80 -3.85 1.28 8.41
N PRO A 81 -3.01 0.47 9.07
CA PRO A 81 -2.41 -0.69 8.43
C PRO A 81 -3.48 -1.74 8.13
N LEU A 82 -3.58 -2.11 6.86
CA LEU A 82 -4.50 -3.17 6.40
C LEU A 82 -3.80 -4.53 6.36
N GLY A 83 -2.50 -4.57 6.09
CA GLY A 83 -1.70 -5.79 6.16
C GLY A 83 -0.24 -5.60 5.77
N TYR A 84 0.58 -6.55 6.22
CA TYR A 84 1.99 -6.69 5.89
C TYR A 84 2.26 -8.13 5.43
N ARG A 85 3.00 -8.30 4.34
CA ARG A 85 3.45 -9.61 3.87
C ARG A 85 4.92 -9.60 3.53
N MET A 86 5.66 -10.58 4.04
CA MET A 86 7.03 -10.82 3.62
C MET A 86 7.03 -11.29 2.16
N TRP A 87 7.94 -10.73 1.37
CA TRP A 87 8.18 -11.13 0.00
C TRP A 87 9.20 -12.28 -0.02
N LEU A 88 8.75 -13.44 -0.49
CA LEU A 88 9.54 -14.69 -0.50
C LEU A 88 10.32 -14.90 -1.82
N GLY A 89 10.27 -13.95 -2.76
CA GLY A 89 10.97 -14.05 -4.05
C GLY A 89 10.28 -14.91 -5.12
N SER A 90 9.23 -15.68 -4.79
CA SER A 90 8.52 -16.57 -5.73
C SER A 90 7.67 -15.84 -6.78
N GLU A 91 7.23 -14.62 -6.49
CA GLU A 91 6.53 -13.73 -7.41
C GLU A 91 7.14 -12.32 -7.37
N SER A 92 6.69 -11.38 -8.20
CA SER A 92 7.16 -9.99 -8.07
C SER A 92 6.46 -9.28 -6.91
N LYS A 93 7.14 -8.31 -6.27
CA LYS A 93 6.55 -7.45 -5.23
C LYS A 93 5.24 -6.80 -5.69
N LEU A 94 5.15 -6.44 -6.98
CA LEU A 94 3.95 -5.89 -7.60
C LEU A 94 2.78 -6.88 -7.64
N LYS A 95 3.03 -8.16 -7.92
CA LYS A 95 1.98 -9.20 -7.89
C LYS A 95 1.50 -9.45 -6.46
N LEU A 96 2.43 -9.50 -5.50
CA LEU A 96 2.10 -9.59 -4.07
C LEU A 96 1.24 -8.41 -3.63
N ALA A 97 1.65 -7.18 -3.96
CA ALA A 97 0.90 -5.95 -3.68
C ALA A 97 -0.51 -6.01 -4.29
N ALA A 98 -0.64 -6.35 -5.57
CA ALA A 98 -1.93 -6.46 -6.24
C ALA A 98 -2.85 -7.51 -5.58
N SER A 99 -2.30 -8.66 -5.18
CA SER A 99 -3.03 -9.68 -4.41
C SER A 99 -3.53 -9.14 -3.07
N MET A 100 -2.68 -8.40 -2.35
CA MET A 100 -3.05 -7.78 -1.09
C MET A 100 -4.14 -6.71 -1.27
N VAL A 101 -4.07 -5.89 -2.34
CA VAL A 101 -5.10 -4.89 -2.67
C VAL A 101 -6.45 -5.55 -2.92
N ARG A 102 -6.51 -6.61 -3.74
CA ARG A 102 -7.77 -7.35 -4.02
C ARG A 102 -8.44 -7.90 -2.76
N GLN A 103 -7.64 -8.31 -1.78
CA GLN A 103 -8.16 -8.84 -0.51
C GLN A 103 -8.60 -7.74 0.48
N ALA A 104 -8.14 -6.51 0.26
CA ALA A 104 -8.38 -5.39 1.15
C ALA A 104 -9.47 -4.43 0.66
N MET A 105 -9.60 -4.25 -0.65
CA MET A 105 -10.50 -3.29 -1.28
C MET A 105 -11.96 -3.78 -1.33
N PRO A 106 -12.92 -2.99 -0.83
CA PRO A 106 -14.30 -3.08 -1.28
C PRO A 106 -14.44 -2.50 -2.71
N GLU A 107 -15.46 -2.91 -3.46
CA GLU A 107 -15.60 -2.75 -4.93
C GLU A 107 -15.67 -1.31 -5.48
N GLN A 108 -15.50 -0.26 -4.66
CA GLN A 108 -15.75 1.14 -5.08
C GLN A 108 -14.92 2.16 -4.26
N LEU A 109 -13.62 2.31 -4.53
CA LEU A 109 -12.79 3.37 -3.95
C LEU A 109 -11.91 4.06 -5.00
N GLN A 110 -11.89 5.39 -4.95
CA GLN A 110 -10.87 6.19 -5.64
C GLN A 110 -9.54 6.03 -4.91
N ILE A 111 -8.60 5.33 -5.55
CA ILE A 111 -7.27 5.06 -5.00
C ILE A 111 -6.26 6.00 -5.64
N PHE A 112 -5.54 6.74 -4.79
CA PHE A 112 -4.31 7.42 -5.18
C PHE A 112 -3.14 6.70 -4.50
N CYS A 113 -2.31 6.04 -5.30
CA CYS A 113 -1.13 5.31 -4.83
C CYS A 113 0.08 5.70 -5.68
N ALA A 114 1.26 5.90 -5.08
CA ALA A 114 2.49 6.15 -5.84
C ALA A 114 2.85 5.00 -6.81
N TRP A 115 2.33 3.79 -6.55
CA TRP A 115 2.51 2.61 -7.39
C TRP A 115 1.37 2.40 -8.42
N GLN A 116 0.39 3.31 -8.49
CA GLN A 116 -0.81 3.18 -9.32
C GLN A 116 -0.52 3.02 -10.81
N GLU A 117 0.53 3.66 -11.33
CA GLU A 117 0.94 3.57 -12.74
C GLU A 117 1.55 2.21 -13.11
N LYS A 118 1.82 1.33 -12.13
CA LYS A 118 2.42 0.02 -12.38
C LYS A 118 1.35 -0.98 -12.80
N SER A 119 1.57 -1.64 -13.93
CA SER A 119 0.55 -2.42 -14.65
C SER A 119 -0.24 -3.47 -13.84
N PRO A 120 0.32 -4.20 -12.84
CA PRO A 120 -0.47 -5.16 -12.06
C PRO A 120 -1.44 -4.49 -11.07
N LEU A 121 -1.11 -3.29 -10.61
CA LEU A 121 -1.93 -2.51 -9.69
C LEU A 121 -2.99 -1.70 -10.44
N ASN A 122 -2.64 -1.13 -11.61
CA ASN A 122 -3.60 -0.41 -12.44
C ASN A 122 -4.80 -1.29 -12.83
N ARG A 123 -4.55 -2.51 -13.32
CA ARG A 123 -5.65 -3.45 -13.65
C ARG A 123 -6.52 -3.77 -12.45
N THR A 124 -5.89 -4.00 -11.30
CA THR A 124 -6.59 -4.30 -10.04
C THR A 124 -7.46 -3.11 -9.58
N GLY A 125 -7.00 -1.87 -9.77
CA GLY A 125 -7.79 -0.67 -9.50
C GLY A 125 -8.92 -0.47 -10.51
N SER A 126 -8.65 -0.62 -11.80
CA SER A 126 -9.64 -0.44 -12.88
C SER A 126 -10.80 -1.43 -12.80
N ASP A 127 -10.55 -2.68 -12.42
CA ASP A 127 -11.59 -3.70 -12.28
C ASP A 127 -12.51 -3.43 -11.06
N LEU A 128 -12.04 -2.64 -10.09
CA LEU A 128 -12.70 -2.32 -8.81
C LEU A 128 -13.17 -0.86 -8.73
N MET A 129 -13.14 -0.10 -9.82
CA MET A 129 -13.41 1.33 -9.79
C MET A 129 -14.34 1.69 -10.94
N GLN A 130 -15.61 2.01 -10.65
CA GLN A 130 -16.47 2.71 -11.60
C GLN A 130 -15.88 4.10 -11.81
N LEU A 131 -15.14 4.28 -12.91
CA LEU A 131 -14.69 5.58 -13.36
C LEU A 131 -15.92 6.40 -13.76
N HIS A 132 -16.51 7.14 -12.83
CA HIS A 132 -17.30 8.30 -13.20
C HIS A 132 -16.33 9.33 -13.76
N GLY A 133 -16.37 9.46 -15.09
CA GLY A 133 -15.50 10.35 -15.85
C GLY A 133 -15.58 11.77 -15.30
N ALA A 134 -14.44 12.32 -14.93
CA ALA A 134 -14.21 13.73 -15.15
C ALA A 134 -14.09 13.89 -16.67
N GLU A 135 -15.16 14.37 -17.30
CA GLU A 135 -15.07 14.94 -18.64
C GLU A 135 -14.13 16.17 -18.63
N PRO A 136 -13.48 16.48 -19.78
CA PRO A 136 -12.33 17.38 -19.89
C PRO A 136 -12.55 18.81 -19.41
#